data_AF-A0A1W1CRW7-F1
#
_entry.id   AF-A0A1W1CRW7-F1
#
_cell.length_a   1.000
_cell.length_b   1.000
_cell.length_c   1.000
_cell.angle_alpha   90.00
_cell.angle_beta   90.00
_cell.angle_gamma   90.00
#
_symmetry.space_group_name_H-M   'P 1'
#
loop_
_entity.id
_entity.type
_entity.pdbx_description
1 polymer ?
#
loop_
_entity_poly.entity_id
_entity_poly.type
_entity_poly.pdbx_seq_one_letter_code
_entity_poly.pdbx_strand_id
1 'polypeptide(L)'
;MLKDLFYIGIGGALLAKEKVEKELNELVEKGKLNKEEAQKLLDKAKAKGEEEEKEAKTKLKEAIREVLEEMDLATKSDIEALHKEKKK
;
A
#
# COMPACT_ATOMS: atom_id res chain seq x y z
N MET A 1 -12.11 -11.85 4.86
CA MET A 1 -11.84 -10.56 5.54
C MET A 1 -10.47 -10.00 5.10
N LEU A 2 -9.34 -10.35 5.73
CA LEU A 2 -8.03 -9.77 5.36
C LEU A 2 -7.58 -10.07 3.91
N LYS A 3 -7.80 -11.31 3.44
CA LYS A 3 -7.47 -11.71 2.06
C LYS A 3 -8.27 -10.91 1.02
N ASP A 4 -9.54 -10.68 1.29
CA ASP A 4 -10.43 -9.94 0.39
C ASP A 4 -10.04 -8.46 0.34
N LEU A 5 -9.71 -7.85 1.49
CA LEU A 5 -9.19 -6.49 1.56
C LEU A 5 -7.89 -6.34 0.76
N PHE A 6 -6.99 -7.33 0.86
CA PHE A 6 -5.76 -7.35 0.09
C PHE A 6 -6.02 -7.41 -1.42
N TYR A 7 -6.94 -8.28 -1.87
CA TYR A 7 -7.33 -8.36 -3.28
C TYR A 7 -8.00 -7.08 -3.79
N ILE A 8 -8.88 -6.46 -2.99
CA ILE A 8 -9.51 -5.18 -3.31
C ILE A 8 -8.45 -4.08 -3.42
N GLY A 9 -7.47 -4.06 -2.53
CA GLY A 9 -6.36 -3.11 -2.56
C GLY A 9 -5.55 -3.21 -3.85
N ILE A 10 -5.14 -4.41 -4.25
CA ILE A 10 -4.41 -4.64 -5.50
C ILE A 10 -5.28 -4.29 -6.71
N GLY A 11 -6.52 -4.76 -6.76
CA GLY A 11 -7.44 -4.48 -7.86
C GLY A 11 -7.72 -2.99 -8.04
N GLY A 12 -7.97 -2.28 -6.94
CA GLY A 12 -8.17 -0.83 -6.94
C GLY A 12 -6.93 -0.07 -7.40
N ALA A 13 -5.74 -0.49 -6.97
CA ALA A 13 -4.48 0.11 -7.42
C ALA A 13 -4.24 -0.09 -8.93
N LEU A 14 -4.55 -1.27 -9.48
CA LEU A 14 -4.48 -1.51 -10.92
C LEU A 14 -5.43 -0.59 -11.69
N LEU A 15 -6.69 -0.50 -11.27
CA LEU A 15 -7.67 0.36 -11.94
C LEU A 15 -7.28 1.83 -11.89
N ALA A 16 -6.73 2.29 -10.77
CA ALA A 16 -6.21 3.65 -10.64
C ALA A 16 -5.06 3.92 -11.62
N LYS A 17 -4.12 2.97 -11.74
CA LYS A 17 -3.01 3.06 -12.70
C LYS A 17 -3.53 3.17 -14.14
N GLU A 18 -4.45 2.29 -14.54
CA GLU A 18 -5.05 2.29 -15.88
C GLU A 18 -5.75 3.61 -16.18
N LYS A 19 -6.48 4.16 -15.20
CA LYS A 19 -7.19 5.44 -15.34
C LYS A 19 -6.23 6.61 -15.55
N VAL A 20 -5.14 6.68 -14.79
CA VAL A 20 -4.11 7.72 -14.91
C VAL A 20 -3.40 7.63 -16.26
N GLU A 21 -2.97 6.43 -16.68
CA GLU A 21 -2.32 6.23 -17.98
C GLU A 21 -3.25 6.64 -19.14
N LYS A 22 -4.54 6.30 -19.04
CA LYS A 22 -5.54 6.71 -20.03
C LYS A 22 -5.69 8.23 -20.12
N GLU A 23 -5.83 8.92 -18.99
CA GLU A 23 -5.99 10.37 -19.00
C GLU A 23 -4.77 11.10 -19.55
N LEU A 24 -3.56 10.63 -19.21
CA LEU A 24 -2.33 11.20 -19.76
C LEU A 24 -2.22 10.97 -21.27
N ASN A 25 -2.59 9.78 -21.76
CA ASN A 25 -2.65 9.50 -23.19
C ASN A 25 -3.66 10.41 -23.92
N GLU A 26 -4.85 10.62 -23.35
CA GLU A 26 -5.84 11.55 -23.93
C GLU A 26 -5.32 12.99 -24.01
N LEU A 27 -4.52 13.44 -23.03
CA LEU A 27 -3.90 14.76 -23.07
C LEU A 27 -2.83 14.86 -24.16
N VAL A 28 -2.09 13.77 -24.40
CA VAL A 28 -1.13 13.69 -25.52
C VAL A 28 -1.85 13.72 -26.87
N GLU A 29 -2.92 12.95 -27.03
CA GLU A 29 -3.73 12.93 -28.26
C GLU A 29 -4.36 14.30 -28.55
N LYS A 30 -4.80 15.01 -27.51
CA LYS A 30 -5.33 16.39 -27.62
C LYS A 30 -4.23 17.44 -27.85
N GLY A 31 -2.96 17.05 -27.94
CA GLY A 31 -1.81 17.94 -28.12
C GLY A 31 -1.53 18.85 -26.93
N LYS A 32 -2.09 18.56 -25.75
CA LYS A 32 -1.89 19.35 -24.53
C LYS A 32 -0.61 18.99 -23.79
N LEU A 33 -0.08 17.79 -24.06
CA LEU A 33 1.18 17.28 -23.55
C LEU A 33 1.91 16.59 -24.68
N ASN A 34 3.23 16.58 -24.65
CA ASN A 34 4.00 15.65 -25.46
C ASN A 34 4.22 14.32 -24.69
N LYS A 35 4.70 13.29 -25.39
CA LYS A 35 4.93 11.96 -24.81
C LYS A 35 5.95 11.97 -23.67
N GLU A 36 6.98 12.80 -23.76
CA GLU A 36 8.04 12.89 -22.74
C GLU A 36 7.52 13.53 -21.45
N GLU A 37 6.66 14.55 -21.56
CA GLU A 37 6.01 15.19 -20.42
C GLU A 37 5.04 14.23 -19.71
N ALA A 38 4.23 13.49 -20.48
CA ALA A 38 3.34 12.47 -19.92
C ALA A 38 4.14 11.37 -19.17
N GLN A 39 5.26 10.92 -19.75
CA GLN A 39 6.14 9.94 -19.12
C GLN A 39 6.76 10.48 -17.82
N LYS A 40 7.25 11.72 -17.83
CA LYS A 40 7.78 12.38 -16.62
C LYS A 40 6.74 12.49 -15.50
N LEU A 41 5.47 12.76 -15.85
CA LEU A 41 4.38 12.80 -14.86
C LEU A 41 4.10 11.43 -14.27
N LEU A 42 4.08 10.37 -15.09
CA LEU A 42 3.95 8.98 -14.61
C LEU A 42 5.09 8.61 -13.68
N ASP A 43 6.33 8.91 -14.06
CA ASP A 43 7.50 8.55 -13.26
C ASP A 43 7.54 9.31 -11.93
N LYS A 44 7.14 10.59 -11.93
CA LYS A 44 6.98 11.37 -10.71
C LYS A 44 5.87 10.81 -9.81
N ALA A 45 4.75 10.38 -10.39
CA ALA A 45 3.67 9.75 -9.63
C ALA A 45 4.10 8.42 -9.01
N LYS A 46 4.86 7.59 -9.74
CA LYS A 46 5.44 6.34 -9.23
C LYS A 46 6.41 6.59 -8.08
N ALA A 47 7.37 7.50 -8.27
CA ALA A 47 8.36 7.83 -7.23
C ALA A 47 7.70 8.31 -5.93
N LYS A 48 6.67 9.17 -6.06
CA LYS A 48 5.88 9.60 -4.89
C LYS A 48 5.12 8.42 -4.26
N GLY A 49 4.56 7.53 -5.07
CA GLY A 49 3.88 6.33 -4.59
C GLY A 49 4.81 5.40 -3.79
N GLU A 50 6.04 5.18 -4.27
CA GLU A 50 7.06 4.38 -3.57
C GLU A 50 7.46 5.00 -2.23
N GLU A 51 7.57 6.33 -2.15
CA GLU A 51 7.82 7.05 -0.90
C GLU A 51 6.68 6.85 0.10
N GLU A 52 5.43 7.05 -0.33
CA GLU A 52 4.26 6.91 0.54
C GLU A 52 3.98 5.44 0.93
N GLU A 53 4.35 4.46 0.10
CA GLU A 53 4.19 3.03 0.41
C GLU A 53 4.88 2.66 1.73
N LYS A 54 6.08 3.21 1.97
CA LYS A 54 6.86 2.91 3.17
C LYS A 54 6.16 3.38 4.44
N GLU A 55 5.59 4.58 4.41
CA GLU A 55 4.79 5.12 5.52
C GLU A 55 3.48 4.35 5.69
N ALA A 56 2.78 4.08 4.59
CA ALA A 56 1.53 3.34 4.58
C ALA A 56 1.70 1.93 5.17
N LYS A 57 2.80 1.25 4.84
CA LYS A 57 3.13 -0.08 5.39
C LYS A 57 3.36 -0.06 6.90
N THR A 58 3.93 1.03 7.42
CA THR A 58 4.15 1.20 8.87
C THR A 58 2.82 1.41 9.58
N LYS A 59 2.02 2.37 9.09
CA LYS A 59 0.66 2.65 9.61
C LYS A 59 -0.25 1.43 9.54
N LEU A 60 -0.18 0.65 8.45
CA LEU A 60 -0.97 -0.57 8.30
C LEU A 60 -0.57 -1.63 9.34
N LYS A 61 0.74 -1.80 9.62
CA LYS A 61 1.19 -2.73 10.66
C LYS A 61 0.72 -2.30 12.05
N GLU A 62 0.73 -1.01 12.33
CA GLU A 62 0.24 -0.44 13.60
C GLU A 62 -1.26 -0.68 13.74
N ALA A 63 -2.06 -0.34 12.73
CA ALA A 63 -3.50 -0.59 12.73
C ALA A 63 -3.83 -2.08 12.92
N ILE A 64 -3.07 -2.99 12.29
CA ILE A 64 -3.26 -4.43 12.51
C ILE A 64 -2.94 -4.82 13.95
N ARG A 65 -1.88 -4.25 14.56
CA ARG A 65 -1.54 -4.54 15.96
C ARG A 65 -2.63 -4.05 16.91
N GLU A 66 -3.12 -2.83 16.72
CA GLU A 66 -4.21 -2.27 17.53
C GLU A 66 -5.46 -3.16 17.48
N VAL A 67 -5.87 -3.60 16.28
CA VAL A 67 -7.01 -4.53 16.14
C VAL A 67 -6.77 -5.86 16.85
N LEU A 68 -5.54 -6.41 16.78
CA LEU A 68 -5.21 -7.65 17.49
C LEU A 68 -5.26 -7.47 19.01
N GLU A 69 -4.81 -6.32 19.52
CA GLU A 69 -4.87 -5.97 20.95
C GLU A 69 -6.33 -5.78 21.41
N GLU A 70 -7.17 -5.09 20.63
CA GLU A 70 -8.61 -4.93 20.92
C GLU A 70 -9.37 -6.27 20.94
N MET A 71 -8.84 -7.28 20.25
CA MET A 71 -9.39 -8.64 20.24
C MET A 71 -8.79 -9.55 21.32
N ASP A 72 -7.95 -9.02 22.23
CA ASP A 72 -7.22 -9.76 23.27
C ASP A 72 -6.37 -10.93 22.69
N LEU A 73 -5.84 -10.77 21.47
CA LEU A 73 -5.04 -11.79 20.80
C LEU A 73 -3.56 -11.65 21.14
N ALA A 74 -2.99 -12.67 21.79
CA ALA A 74 -1.55 -12.73 22.05
C ALA A 74 -0.73 -12.85 20.76
N THR A 75 0.33 -12.05 20.64
CA THR A 75 1.27 -12.14 19.53
C THR A 75 2.26 -13.28 19.72
N LYS A 76 2.96 -13.64 18.65
CA LYS A 76 4.06 -14.62 18.74
C LYS A 76 5.14 -14.19 19.75
N SER A 77 5.42 -12.89 19.84
CA SER A 77 6.39 -12.36 20.79
C SER A 77 5.97 -12.60 22.24
N ASP A 78 4.67 -12.43 22.53
CA ASP A 78 4.12 -12.63 23.87
C ASP A 78 4.22 -14.10 24.28
N ILE A 79 3.94 -15.02 23.35
CA ILE A 79 4.07 -16.47 23.57
C ILE A 79 5.53 -16.86 23.82
N GLU A 80 6.47 -16.32 23.04
CA GLU A 80 7.91 -16.58 23.22
C GLU A 80 8.44 -16.03 24.55
N ALA A 81 7.96 -14.86 24.98
CA ALA A 81 8.28 -14.27 26.27
C ALA A 81 7.80 -15.18 27.43
N LEU A 82 6.54 -15.63 27.38
CA LEU A 82 5.99 -16.58 28.35
C LEU A 82 6.78 -17.89 28.42
N HIS A 83 7.21 -18.43 27.27
CA HIS A 83 8.03 -19.65 27.22
C HIS A 83 9.41 -19.47 27.85
N LYS A 84 10.04 -18.30 27.70
CA LYS A 84 11.33 -17.99 28.34
C LYS A 84 11.19 -17.86 29.84
N GLU A 85 10.09 -17.26 30.31
CA GLU A 85 9.80 -17.12 31.74
C GLU A 85 9.59 -18.49 32.41
N LYS A 86 8.83 -19.39 31.78
CA LYS A 86 8.60 -20.76 32.29
C LYS A 86 9.81 -21.70 32.25
N LYS A 87 10.91 -21.31 31.60
CA LYS A 87 12.16 -22.09 31.52
C LYS A 87 13.19 -21.68 32.59
N LYS A 88 12.91 -20.65 33.38
CA LYS A 88 13.66 -20.31 34.60
C LYS A 88 13.02 -20.97 35.82
#